data_AF-A0A2L2YGX7-F1
#
_entry.id   AF-A0A2L2YGX7-F1
#
_cell.length_a   1.000
_cell.length_b   1.000
_cell.length_c   1.000
_cell.angle_alpha   90.00
_cell.angle_beta   90.00
_cell.angle_gamma   90.00
#
_symmetry.space_group_name_H-M   'P 1'
#
loop_
_entity.id
_entity.type
_entity.pdbx_description
1 polymer ?
#
loop_
_entity_poly.entity_id
_entity_poly.type
_entity_poly.pdbx_seq_one_letter_code
_entity_poly.pdbx_strand_id
1 'polypeptide(L)'
;KSPLHLNQLIAMSSHGTDFHVGDIVSFLHFDADKFNYAQIRKLFRDKEGDERALITWMYSLKCVDSKNKVHPATFILGPEEKEPRRIEIFVEVVYCAQEVFVVQ
;
A
#
# COMPACT_ATOMS: atom_id res chain seq x y z
N LYS A 1 9.24 16.24 -24.01
CA LYS A 1 9.28 16.47 -22.54
C LYS A 1 9.13 15.10 -21.88
N SER A 2 10.24 14.42 -21.56
CA SER A 2 10.14 13.16 -20.81
C SER A 2 9.72 13.51 -19.38
N PRO A 3 8.68 12.87 -18.83
CA PRO A 3 8.34 13.09 -17.44
C PRO A 3 9.41 12.35 -16.63
N LEU A 4 10.19 13.13 -15.87
CA LEU A 4 10.86 12.70 -14.64
C LEU A 4 11.38 11.25 -14.65
N HIS A 5 12.68 11.08 -14.89
CA HIS A 5 13.43 9.98 -14.28
C HIS A 5 13.42 10.20 -12.76
N LEU A 6 12.25 10.00 -12.14
CA LEU A 6 12.07 9.82 -10.72
C LEU A 6 12.99 8.66 -10.34
N ASN A 7 13.81 8.82 -9.30
CA ASN A 7 14.60 7.74 -8.73
C ASN A 7 13.63 6.68 -8.22
N GLN A 8 13.23 5.77 -9.09
CA GLN A 8 12.31 4.70 -8.75
C GLN A 8 13.04 3.76 -7.83
N LEU A 9 12.48 3.59 -6.63
CA LEU A 9 13.02 2.73 -5.60
C LEU A 9 12.21 1.43 -5.59
N ILE A 10 12.89 0.34 -5.25
CA ILE A 10 12.24 -0.97 -5.05
C ILE A 10 11.73 -1.12 -3.61
N ALA A 11 12.34 -0.38 -2.67
CA ALA A 11 12.03 -0.40 -1.25
C ALA A 11 12.31 0.96 -0.60
N MET A 12 11.65 1.25 0.52
CA MET A 12 11.87 2.42 1.38
C MET A 12 11.57 2.03 2.84
N SER A 13 12.19 2.72 3.80
CA SER A 13 11.99 2.45 5.23
C SER A 13 11.36 3.65 5.92
N SER A 14 10.27 3.44 6.65
CA SER A 14 9.60 4.47 7.43
C SER A 14 9.12 3.90 8.76
N HIS A 15 9.32 4.64 9.85
CA HIS A 15 8.97 4.22 11.22
C HIS A 15 9.48 2.81 11.61
N GLY A 16 10.63 2.41 11.09
CA GLY A 16 11.22 1.08 11.34
C GLY A 16 10.57 -0.07 10.57
N THR A 17 9.72 0.23 9.58
CA THR A 17 9.11 -0.74 8.66
C THR A 17 9.64 -0.53 7.25
N ASP A 18 10.01 -1.61 6.58
CA ASP A 18 10.42 -1.58 5.18
C ASP A 18 9.21 -1.88 4.26
N PHE A 19 9.02 -1.02 3.28
CA PHE A 19 7.92 -1.07 2.31
C PHE A 19 8.47 -1.31 0.91
N HIS A 20 7.85 -2.21 0.17
CA HIS A 20 8.24 -2.62 -1.18
C HIS A 20 7.12 -2.37 -2.19
N VAL A 21 7.49 -2.23 -3.45
CA VAL A 21 6.51 -2.28 -4.54
C VAL A 21 5.83 -3.65 -4.54
N GLY A 22 4.50 -3.66 -4.52
CA GLY A 22 3.67 -4.85 -4.45
C GLY A 22 3.06 -5.09 -3.05
N ASP A 23 3.62 -4.48 -2.01
CA ASP A 23 3.10 -4.62 -0.65
C ASP A 23 1.70 -4.03 -0.54
N ILE A 24 0.84 -4.71 0.22
CA ILE A 24 -0.43 -4.17 0.68
C ILE A 24 -0.15 -3.47 2.01
N VAL A 25 -0.52 -2.20 2.11
CA VAL A 25 -0.32 -1.40 3.32
C VAL A 25 -1.64 -0.92 3.88
N SER A 26 -1.68 -0.70 5.18
CA SER A 26 -2.74 0.07 5.83
C SER A 26 -2.24 1.48 6.18
N PHE A 27 -3.13 2.45 6.10
CA PHE A 27 -2.85 3.81 6.60
C PHE A 27 -4.08 4.46 7.20
N LEU A 28 -3.82 5.35 8.15
CA LEU A 28 -4.84 6.13 8.82
C LEU A 28 -5.18 7.36 7.96
N HIS A 29 -6.45 7.55 7.61
CA HIS A 29 -6.88 8.83 7.07
C HIS A 29 -7.10 9.82 8.22
N PHE A 30 -6.94 11.12 7.96
CA PHE A 30 -7.21 12.17 8.96
C PHE A 30 -8.67 12.20 9.42
N ASP A 31 -9.57 11.62 8.63
CA ASP A 31 -10.99 11.56 8.91
C ASP A 31 -11.41 10.11 9.21
N ALA A 32 -11.76 9.87 10.48
CA ALA A 32 -12.33 8.65 11.06
C ALA A 32 -11.38 7.47 11.35
N ASP A 33 -11.68 6.78 12.45
CA ASP A 33 -11.11 5.54 13.02
C ASP A 33 -11.13 4.31 12.08
N LYS A 34 -10.86 4.50 10.78
CA LYS A 34 -10.95 3.47 9.75
C LYS A 34 -9.63 3.38 9.00
N PHE A 35 -9.00 2.23 9.12
CA PHE A 35 -7.88 1.83 8.28
C PHE A 35 -8.35 1.66 6.85
N ASN A 36 -7.67 2.34 5.92
CA ASN A 36 -7.81 2.06 4.50
C ASN A 36 -6.63 1.21 4.04
N TYR A 37 -6.86 0.42 2.99
CA TYR A 37 -5.87 -0.50 2.44
C TYR A 37 -5.56 -0.12 1.00
N ALA A 38 -4.30 -0.29 0.62
CA ALA A 38 -3.86 -0.06 -0.73
C ALA A 38 -2.62 -0.88 -1.07
N GLN A 39 -2.42 -1.17 -2.36
CA GLN A 39 -1.20 -1.80 -2.85
C GLN A 39 -0.22 -0.74 -3.37
N ILE A 40 1.05 -0.83 -3.00
CA ILE A 40 2.11 0.03 -3.50
C ILE A 40 2.46 -0.36 -4.94
N ARG A 41 2.36 0.59 -5.87
CA ARG A 41 2.73 0.41 -7.29
C ARG A 41 4.10 0.94 -7.64
N LYS A 42 4.48 2.06 -7.04
CA LYS A 42 5.77 2.70 -7.25
C LYS A 42 6.21 3.41 -5.99
N LEU A 43 7.49 3.32 -5.70
CA LEU A 43 8.18 4.12 -4.70
C LEU A 43 9.17 5.02 -5.41
N PHE A 44 9.28 6.27 -4.98
CA PHE A 44 10.24 7.21 -5.54
C PHE A 44 10.50 8.38 -4.61
N ARG A 45 11.69 8.98 -4.76
CA ARG A 45 11.97 10.29 -4.15
C ARG A 45 11.62 11.40 -5.13
N ASP A 46 10.86 12.39 -4.67
CA ASP A 46 10.51 13.54 -5.49
C ASP A 46 11.65 14.57 -5.59
N LYS A 47 11.38 15.72 -6.21
CA LYS A 47 12.38 16.79 -6.38
C LYS A 47 12.70 17.53 -5.09
N GLU A 48 11.80 17.49 -4.11
CA GLU A 48 11.93 18.14 -2.81
C GLU A 48 12.70 17.25 -1.82
N GLY A 49 12.91 15.97 -2.18
CA GLY A 49 13.59 14.98 -1.36
C GLY A 49 12.63 14.09 -0.58
N ASP A 50 11.32 14.30 -0.70
CA ASP A 50 10.30 13.52 -0.02
C ASP A 50 10.19 12.12 -0.63
N GLU A 51 10.08 11.11 0.24
CA GLU A 51 9.81 9.74 -0.14
C GLU A 51 8.31 9.52 -0.32
N ARG A 52 7.92 9.13 -1.55
CA ARG A 52 6.53 9.04 -1.96
C ARG A 52 6.21 7.72 -2.64
N ALA A 53 4.94 7.34 -2.54
CA ALA A 53 4.38 6.13 -3.09
C ALA A 53 3.16 6.43 -3.96
N LEU A 54 3.07 5.80 -5.13
CA LEU A 54 1.81 5.68 -5.87
C LEU A 54 1.15 4.36 -5.49
N ILE A 55 -0.15 4.39 -5.26
CA ILE A 55 -0.92 3.26 -4.75
C ILE A 55 -2.13 2.93 -5.62
N THR A 56 -2.61 1.70 -5.51
CA THR A 56 -3.96 1.30 -5.93
C THR A 56 -4.78 1.03 -4.69
N TRP A 57 -5.91 1.72 -4.55
CA TRP A 57 -6.82 1.49 -3.43
C TRP A 57 -7.33 0.06 -3.42
N MET A 58 -7.63 -0.48 -2.24
CA MET A 58 -8.20 -1.82 -2.10
C MET A 58 -9.52 -1.76 -1.35
N TYR A 59 -10.54 -2.43 -1.88
CA TYR A 59 -11.84 -2.56 -1.23
C TYR A 59 -11.97 -3.93 -0.58
N SER A 60 -12.37 -3.98 0.68
CA SER A 60 -12.70 -5.26 1.32
C SER A 60 -14.06 -5.76 0.82
N LEU A 61 -14.09 -6.96 0.24
CA LEU A 61 -15.33 -7.64 -0.15
C LEU A 61 -16.07 -8.27 1.02
N LYS A 62 -15.41 -8.46 2.18
CA LYS A 62 -16.06 -8.98 3.38
C LYS A 62 -16.04 -7.95 4.48
N CYS A 63 -17.23 -7.69 5.04
CA CYS A 63 -17.34 -7.24 6.41
C CYS A 63 -16.69 -8.34 7.25
N VAL A 64 -15.48 -8.06 7.73
CA VAL A 64 -15.04 -8.35 9.09
C VAL A 64 -15.45 -9.75 9.59
N ASP A 65 -14.48 -10.68 9.67
CA ASP A 65 -14.76 -11.99 10.24
C ASP A 65 -15.27 -11.89 11.70
N SER A 66 -15.76 -12.98 12.29
CA SER A 66 -16.27 -13.00 13.67
C SER A 66 -15.23 -12.61 14.74
N LYS A 67 -13.98 -12.36 14.35
CA LYS A 67 -12.87 -11.91 15.19
C LYS A 67 -12.39 -10.49 14.85
N ASN A 68 -13.17 -9.75 14.08
CA ASN A 68 -12.88 -8.38 13.67
C ASN A 68 -11.67 -8.20 12.75
N LYS A 69 -11.22 -9.27 12.06
CA LYS A 69 -10.03 -9.24 11.20
C LYS A 69 -10.43 -9.26 9.72
N VAL A 70 -9.82 -8.38 8.93
CA VAL A 70 -9.98 -8.36 7.47
C VAL A 70 -8.94 -9.30 6.87
N HIS A 71 -9.39 -10.32 6.14
CA HIS A 71 -8.47 -11.24 5.49
C HIS A 71 -7.98 -10.64 4.17
N PRO A 72 -6.67 -10.58 3.88
CA PRO A 72 -6.22 -9.81 2.72
C PRO A 72 -6.67 -10.40 1.37
N ALA A 73 -6.89 -11.72 1.31
CA ALA A 73 -7.53 -12.37 0.15
C ALA A 73 -8.98 -11.91 -0.13
N THR A 74 -9.60 -11.11 0.75
CA THR A 74 -10.92 -10.51 0.50
C THR A 74 -10.82 -9.14 -0.15
N PHE A 75 -9.62 -8.61 -0.36
CA PHE A 75 -9.47 -7.35 -1.04
C PHE A 75 -9.60 -7.51 -2.56
N ILE A 76 -10.30 -6.57 -3.18
CA ILE A 76 -10.25 -6.35 -4.63
C ILE A 76 -9.54 -5.04 -4.93
N LEU A 77 -8.92 -4.97 -6.10
CA LEU A 77 -8.34 -3.74 -6.61
C LEU A 77 -9.44 -2.71 -6.87
N GLY A 78 -9.27 -1.55 -6.27
CA GLY A 78 -10.03 -0.35 -6.52
C GLY A 78 -9.32 0.58 -7.51
N PRO A 79 -9.68 1.88 -7.50
CA PRO A 79 -9.09 2.85 -8.40
C PRO A 79 -7.60 3.08 -8.11
N GLU A 80 -6.86 3.45 -9.15
CA GLU A 80 -5.49 3.94 -8.99
C GLU A 80 -5.50 5.36 -8.45
N GLU A 81 -4.65 5.64 -7.46
CA GLU A 81 -4.45 7.00 -7.01
C GLU A 81 -3.51 7.74 -7.96
N LYS A 82 -3.90 8.96 -8.35
CA LYS A 82 -3.11 9.81 -9.26
C LYS A 82 -2.05 10.61 -8.51
N GLU A 83 -2.37 11.03 -7.29
CA GLU A 83 -1.50 11.85 -6.46
C GLU A 83 -0.67 10.96 -5.51
N PRO A 84 0.66 11.03 -5.55
CA PRO A 84 1.53 10.25 -4.68
C PRO A 84 1.33 10.59 -3.19
N ARG A 85 1.32 9.58 -2.33
CA ARG A 85 1.27 9.72 -0.88
C ARG A 85 2.69 9.75 -0.29
N ARG A 86 2.88 10.50 0.80
CA ARG A 86 4.13 10.40 1.60
C ARG A 86 4.18 9.06 2.31
N ILE A 87 5.35 8.42 2.35
CA ILE A 87 5.50 7.10 2.97
C ILE A 87 5.24 7.12 4.48
N GLU A 88 5.46 8.27 5.13
CA GLU A 88 5.25 8.50 6.57
C GLU A 88 3.81 8.21 7.04
N ILE A 89 2.83 8.23 6.13
CA ILE A 89 1.44 7.94 6.52
C ILE A 89 1.15 6.43 6.59
N PHE A 90 2.02 5.57 6.06
CA PHE A 90 1.84 4.13 6.09
C PHE A 90 2.20 3.59 7.47
N VAL A 91 1.32 2.73 8.00
CA VAL A 91 1.41 2.25 9.39
C VAL A 91 1.99 0.84 9.43
N GLU A 92 1.52 -0.06 8.57
CA GLU A 92 1.92 -1.46 8.58
C GLU A 92 1.79 -2.10 7.20
N VAL A 93 2.60 -3.15 6.98
CA VAL A 93 2.45 -4.08 5.85
C VAL A 93 1.48 -5.16 6.24
N VAL A 94 0.46 -5.36 5.41
CA VAL A 94 -0.56 -6.37 5.59
C VAL A 94 -0.11 -7.66 4.91
N TYR A 95 0.40 -8.58 5.73
CA TYR A 95 0.74 -9.91 5.26
C TYR A 95 -0.52 -10.72 4.97
N CYS A 96 -0.81 -10.95 3.69
CA CYS A 96 -1.64 -12.11 3.33
C CYS A 96 -0.76 -13.34 3.48
N ALA A 97 -1.14 -14.28 4.35
CA ALA A 97 -0.62 -15.63 4.22
C ALA A 97 -1.02 -16.12 2.81
N GLN A 98 -0.07 -16.12 1.88
CA GLN A 98 -0.23 -16.84 0.63
C GLN A 98 -0.16 -18.31 1.02
N GLU A 99 -1.31 -18.99 1.13
CA GLU A 99 -1.30 -20.41 0.78
C GLU A 99 -0.89 -20.47 -0.69
N VAL A 100 0.36 -20.86 -0.91
CA VAL A 100 0.93 -21.10 -2.23
C VAL A 100 0.14 -22.23 -2.87
N PHE A 101 -0.82 -21.92 -3.75
CA PHE A 101 -1.30 -22.91 -4.70
C PHE A 101 -0.25 -23.04 -5.80
N VAL A 102 0.67 -23.99 -5.63
CA VAL A 102 1.44 -24.52 -6.75
C VAL A 102 0.43 -25.27 -7.61
N VAL A 103 0.08 -24.71 -8.77
CA VAL A 103 -0.67 -25.44 -9.79
C VAL A 103 0.24 -26.59 -10.25
N GLN A 104 -0.15 -27.83 -9.93
CA GLN A 104 0.44 -29.03 -10.53
C GLN A 104 -0.04 -29.19 -11.97
#